data_AF-A0A7W1JH36-F1
#
_entry.id   AF-A0A7W1JH36-F1
#
_cell.length_a   1.000
_cell.length_b   1.000
_cell.length_c   1.000
_cell.angle_alpha   90.00
_cell.angle_beta   90.00
_cell.angle_gamma   90.00
#
_symmetry.space_group_name_H-M   'P 1'
#
loop_
_entity.id
_entity.type
_entity.pdbx_description
1 polymer ?
#
loop_
_entity_poly.entity_id
_entity_poly.type
_entity_poly.pdbx_seq_one_letter_code
_entity_poly.pdbx_strand_id
1 'polypeptide(L)' 'MVVETFLHGPEPVYARSAERGRMLPDGVRYVDSWVTADLRQCFQLMETDDRALLD' A
#
# COMPACT_ATOMS: atom_id res chain seq x y z
N MET A 1 7.37 -4.56 -5.68
CA MET A 1 7.36 -3.41 -4.75
C MET A 1 6.39 -2.39 -5.31
N VAL A 2 5.45 -1.91 -4.50
CA VAL A 2 4.48 -0.89 -4.91
C VAL A 2 4.88 0.45 -4.28
N VAL A 3 4.79 1.53 -5.05
CA VAL A 3 5.08 2.88 -4.56
C VAL A 3 3.84 3.75 -4.75
N GLU A 4 3.22 4.15 -3.65
CA GLU A 4 2.05 5.00 -3.65
C GLU A 4 2.44 6.46 -3.39
N THR A 5 1.75 7.40 -4.04
CA THR A 5 1.88 8.83 -3.78
C THR A 5 0.60 9.34 -3.15
N PHE A 6 0.71 9.96 -1.98
CA PHE A 6 -0.42 10.50 -1.25
C PHE A 6 -0.85 11.84 -1.86
N LEU A 7 -2.10 11.93 -2.33
CA LEU A 7 -2.68 13.18 -2.84
C LEU A 7 -3.07 14.16 -1.73
N HIS A 8 -3.54 13.64 -0.59
CA HIS A 8 -4.02 14.42 0.55
C HIS A 8 -3.36 13.98 1.87
N GLY A 9 -2.08 13.57 1.79
CA GLY A 9 -1.37 12.96 2.91
C GLY A 9 -1.84 11.53 3.24
N PRO A 10 -1.22 10.90 4.26
CA PRO A 10 -1.48 9.50 4.60
C PRO A 10 -2.76 9.27 5.41
N GLU A 11 -3.25 10.29 6.13
CA GLU A 11 -4.37 10.17 7.07
C GLU A 11 -5.63 9.57 6.43
N PRO A 12 -6.12 10.04 5.26
CA PRO A 12 -7.32 9.48 4.65
C PRO A 12 -7.12 8.01 4.20
N VAL A 13 -5.90 7.66 3.81
CA VAL A 13 -5.56 6.28 3.40
C VAL A 13 -5.59 5.36 4.61
N TYR A 14 -5.01 5.77 5.75
CA TYR A 14 -5.04 4.99 6.98
C TYR A 14 -6.44 4.89 7.57
N ALA A 15 -7.23 5.96 7.56
CA ALA A 15 -8.63 5.92 7.99
C ALA A 15 -9.44 4.89 7.18
N ARG A 16 -9.32 4.94 5.85
CA ARG A 16 -9.97 3.96 4.96
C ARG A 16 -9.47 2.54 5.20
N SER A 17 -8.16 2.37 5.44
CA SER A 17 -7.58 1.05 5.68
C SER A 17 -8.00 0.46 7.03
N ALA A 18 -8.21 1.30 8.05
CA ALA A 18 -8.74 0.86 9.34
C ALA A 18 -10.21 0.42 9.23
N GLU A 19 -11.01 1.07 8.37
CA GLU A 19 -12.41 0.72 8.14
C GLU A 19 -12.57 -0.54 7.27
N ARG A 20 -11.76 -0.68 6.22
CA ARG A 20 -12.00 -1.66 5.13
C ARG A 20 -10.87 -2.66 4.91
N GLY A 21 -9.82 -2.59 5.72
CA GLY A 21 -8.56 -3.30 5.45
C GLY A 21 -7.80 -2.68 4.27
N ARG A 22 -6.73 -3.35 3.83
CA ARG A 22 -5.86 -2.84 2.74
C ARG A 22 -6.47 -2.92 1.34
N MET A 23 -7.60 -3.62 1.17
CA MET A 23 -8.26 -3.81 -0.14
C MET A 23 -7.29 -4.34 -1.21
N LEU A 24 -6.43 -5.29 -0.84
CA LEU A 24 -5.51 -5.92 -1.77
C LEU A 24 -6.28 -6.89 -2.69
N PRO A 25 -5.84 -7.07 -3.94
CA PRO A 25 -6.34 -8.15 -4.78
C PRO A 25 -6.11 -9.51 -4.12
N ASP A 26 -7.01 -10.46 -4.38
CA ASP A 26 -6.79 -11.85 -3.99
C ASP A 26 -5.48 -12.37 -4.61
N GLY A 27 -4.69 -13.09 -3.80
CA GLY A 27 -3.37 -13.57 -4.20
C GLY A 27 -2.21 -12.62 -3.89
N VAL A 28 -2.48 -11.38 -3.46
CA VAL A 28 -1.45 -10.44 -3.01
C VAL A 28 -1.38 -10.39 -1.49
N ARG A 29 -0.19 -10.64 -0.94
CA ARG A 29 0.10 -10.58 0.49
C ARG A 29 0.94 -9.37 0.83
N TYR A 30 0.50 -8.60 1.82
CA TYR A 30 1.31 -7.56 2.43
C TYR A 30 2.45 -8.14 3.27
N VAL A 31 3.65 -7.55 3.16
CA VAL A 31 4.81 -7.88 3.98
C VAL A 31 5.17 -6.72 4.90
N ASP A 32 5.48 -5.55 4.33
CA ASP A 32 5.85 -4.36 5.11
C ASP A 32 5.65 -3.06 4.31
N SER A 33 5.68 -1.91 4.98
CA SER A 33 5.64 -0.60 4.33
C SER A 33 6.28 0.50 5.17
N TRP A 34 6.82 1.51 4.48
CA TRP A 34 7.40 2.69 5.11
C TRP A 34 7.04 3.94 4.33
N VAL A 35 6.84 5.04 5.06
CA VAL A 35 6.46 6.34 4.52
C VAL A 35 7.68 7.26 4.51
N THR A 36 7.81 8.09 3.48
CA THR A 36 8.85 9.12 3.43
C THR A 36 8.68 10.12 4.57
N ALA A 37 9.79 10.73 5.02
CA ALA A 37 9.74 11.70 6.13
C ALA A 37 8.86 12.92 5.83
N ASP A 38 8.67 13.26 4.55
CA ASP A 38 7.79 14.34 4.10
C ASP A 38 6.31 13.92 3.96
N LEU A 39 5.98 12.66 4.29
CA LEU A 39 4.64 12.08 4.22
C LEU A 39 3.99 12.12 2.83
N ARG A 40 4.80 12.13 1.76
CA ARG A 40 4.31 12.18 0.37
C ARG A 40 4.21 10.82 -0.30
N GLN A 41 5.05 9.87 0.07
CA GLN A 41 5.11 8.57 -0.59
C GLN A 41 5.13 7.42 0.43
N CYS A 42 4.52 6.30 0.03
CA CYS A 42 4.55 5.06 0.78
C CYS A 42 5.17 3.98 -0.11
N PHE A 43 6.24 3.36 0.39
CA PHE A 43 6.83 2.19 -0.23
C PHE A 43 6.25 0.95 0.43
N GLN A 44 5.86 -0.03 -0.39
CA GLN A 44 5.23 -1.24 0.09
C GLN A 44 5.91 -2.48 -0.47
N LEU A 45 6.28 -3.37 0.43
CA LEU A 45 6.73 -4.71 0.11
C LEU A 45 5.51 -5.64 0.12
N MET A 46 5.27 -6.26 -1.03
CA MET A 46 4.16 -7.17 -1.30
C MET A 46 4.72 -8.46 -1.90
N GLU A 47 4.09 -9.58 -1.60
CA GLU A 47 4.41 -10.93 -2.10
C GLU A 47 3.20 -11.48 -2.87
N THR A 48 3.46 -12.21 -3.95
CA THR A 48 2.45 -12.87 -4.78
C THR A 48 3.12 -14.00 -5.55
N ASP A 49 2.38 -15.07 -5.83
CA ASP A 49 2.81 -16.13 -6.75
C ASP A 49 2.54 -15.78 -8.22
N ASP A 50 1.69 -14.78 -8.48
CA ASP A 50 1.41 -14.25 -9.82
C ASP A 50 1.87 -12.79 -9.92
N ARG A 51 2.91 -12.57 -10.73
CA ARG A 51 3.48 -11.23 -10.97
C ARG A 51 2.48 -10.26 -11.58
N ALA A 52 1.53 -10.73 -12.40
CA ALA A 52 0.57 -9.86 -13.07
C ALA A 52 -0.35 -9.12 -12.09
N LEU A 53 -0.44 -9.58 -10.83
CA LEU A 53 -1.18 -8.91 -9.76
C LEU A 53 -0.47 -7.67 -9.19
N LEU A 54 0.78 -7.38 -9.61
CA LEU A 54 1.58 -6.24 -9.15
C LEU A 54 2.00 -5.26 -10.26
N ASP A 55 1.59 -5.50 -11.50
CA ASP A 55 1.85 -4.62 -12.66
C ASP A 55 0.70 -3.60 -12.83
#